data_AF-A0A9E3NTU9-F1
#
_entry.id   AF-A0A9E3NTU9-F1
#
_cell.length_a   1.000
_cell.length_b   1.000
_cell.length_c   1.000
_cell.angle_alpha   90.00
_cell.angle_beta   90.00
_cell.angle_gamma   90.00
#
_symmetry.space_group_name_H-M   'P 1'
#
loop_
_entity.id
_entity.type
_entity.pdbx_description
1 polymer ?
#
loop_
_entity_poly.entity_id
_entity_poly.type
_entity_poly.pdbx_seq_one_letter_code
_entity_poly.pdbx_strand_id
1 'polypeptide(L)'
;AHAPPNPSNESGASSPDVRARSAPPYEGQFARVMEKIAASKDEALAMARAWQKESPGDVLALVALGEASEATGMGELAARAYGSIIDLFPNRADLRRFAGERLERVKDPSALGLAIDTFRKAAADRPDHPSSHRLLAFALLRDKQYDKAFEAAALGARQGYDVDRFAGVDRILREDLGLVGAAWARAQPARRDEILRRVQQAGGRIEDKPSLRFVLDWQTDANDVDFHIHDAKGGHAFFSSPHLPSGGDLYADVTTGYGPECFTIRLPKERRSSYRLEAHYYSRGPMGYGMGKLQVVDHDGNGNITFDERPFVVMVDQAYVDLGTVP
;
A
#
# COMPACT_ATOMS: atom_id res chain seq x y z
N ALA A 1 36.83 -7.93 -18.24
CA ALA A 1 35.57 -8.05 -18.99
C ALA A 1 34.78 -9.19 -18.36
N HIS A 2 33.97 -8.87 -17.34
CA HIS A 2 33.07 -9.83 -16.73
C HIS A 2 31.72 -9.72 -17.43
N ALA A 3 31.32 -10.80 -18.09
CA ALA A 3 30.00 -10.94 -18.68
C ALA A 3 28.93 -10.97 -17.57
N PRO A 4 27.78 -10.32 -17.75
CA PRO A 4 26.66 -10.44 -16.81
C PRO A 4 26.08 -11.85 -16.84
N PRO A 5 25.49 -12.34 -15.73
CA PRO A 5 24.83 -13.64 -15.71
C PRO A 5 23.58 -13.62 -16.61
N ASN A 6 23.38 -14.75 -17.29
CA ASN A 6 22.29 -15.00 -18.24
C ASN A 6 20.92 -14.94 -17.54
N PRO A 7 19.90 -14.23 -18.07
CA PRO A 7 18.53 -14.34 -17.61
C PRO A 7 17.94 -15.64 -18.18
N SER A 8 17.98 -16.72 -17.41
CA SER A 8 17.39 -18.00 -17.79
C SER A 8 15.90 -18.03 -17.45
N ASN A 9 15.07 -17.98 -18.50
CA ASN A 9 13.75 -18.62 -18.66
C ASN A 9 12.80 -18.65 -17.45
N GLU A 10 12.02 -17.59 -17.28
CA GLU A 10 10.64 -17.72 -16.79
C GLU A 10 9.70 -17.70 -18.00
N SER A 11 9.53 -18.88 -18.62
CA SER A 11 8.56 -19.08 -19.68
C SER A 11 7.14 -19.06 -19.11
N GLY A 12 6.29 -18.21 -19.68
CA GLY A 12 4.90 -17.99 -19.32
C GLY A 12 4.08 -19.24 -19.02
N ALA A 13 3.72 -19.36 -17.76
CA ALA A 13 2.47 -19.90 -17.23
C ALA A 13 2.53 -19.63 -15.73
N SER A 14 1.63 -18.81 -15.17
CA SER A 14 1.46 -18.76 -13.72
C SER A 14 0.81 -20.07 -13.28
N SER A 15 1.61 -21.13 -13.22
CA SER A 15 1.19 -22.44 -12.74
C SER A 15 1.00 -22.35 -11.22
N PRO A 16 -0.04 -22.97 -10.64
CA PRO A 16 -0.19 -23.12 -9.19
C PRO A 16 1.01 -23.79 -8.48
N ASP A 17 1.95 -24.35 -9.25
CA ASP A 17 3.17 -25.02 -8.83
C ASP A 17 4.25 -24.09 -8.24
N VAL A 18 4.27 -22.78 -8.58
CA VAL A 18 5.26 -21.84 -7.99
C VAL A 18 4.90 -21.49 -6.54
N ARG A 19 3.61 -21.24 -6.25
CA ARG A 19 3.11 -20.93 -4.90
C ARG A 19 3.23 -22.09 -3.92
N ALA A 20 3.11 -23.32 -4.43
CA ALA A 20 3.34 -24.54 -3.64
C ALA A 20 4.83 -24.74 -3.25
N ARG A 21 5.74 -24.01 -3.90
CA ARG A 21 7.20 -24.10 -3.69
C ARG A 21 7.81 -22.86 -3.03
N SER A 22 7.07 -21.75 -2.92
CA SER A 22 7.55 -20.54 -2.23
C SER A 22 7.52 -20.73 -0.71
N ALA A 23 8.55 -20.27 -0.02
CA ALA A 23 8.60 -20.28 1.44
C ALA A 23 7.45 -19.44 2.04
N PRO A 24 6.89 -19.83 3.20
CA PRO A 24 5.88 -19.03 3.88
C PRO A 24 6.42 -17.63 4.20
N PRO A 25 5.60 -16.56 4.07
CA PRO A 25 6.07 -15.18 4.22
C PRO A 25 6.40 -14.78 5.66
N TYR A 26 6.05 -15.61 6.64
CA TYR A 26 6.21 -15.34 8.07
C TYR A 26 7.07 -16.41 8.73
N GLU A 27 7.85 -16.00 9.72
CA GLU A 27 8.61 -16.92 10.59
C GLU A 27 8.39 -16.62 12.08
N GLY A 28 8.90 -17.50 12.95
CA GLY A 28 8.93 -17.27 14.39
C GLY A 28 7.55 -17.14 15.05
N GLN A 29 7.45 -16.25 16.05
CA GLN A 29 6.21 -16.05 16.80
C GLN A 29 5.11 -15.41 15.95
N PHE A 30 5.49 -14.53 15.01
CA PHE A 30 4.54 -13.88 14.10
C PHE A 30 3.80 -14.91 13.25
N ALA A 31 4.52 -15.85 12.64
CA ALA A 31 3.92 -16.94 11.87
C ALA A 31 2.87 -17.73 12.67
N ARG A 32 3.18 -18.06 13.93
CA ARG A 32 2.29 -18.82 14.81
C ARG A 32 0.99 -18.05 15.12
N VAL A 33 1.08 -16.73 15.34
CA VAL A 33 -0.11 -15.89 15.53
C VAL A 33 -0.94 -15.85 14.25
N MET A 34 -0.32 -15.63 13.09
CA MET A 34 -1.04 -15.54 11.81
C MET A 34 -1.72 -16.86 11.43
N GLU A 35 -1.08 -18.00 11.64
CA GLU A 35 -1.69 -19.33 11.49
C GLU A 35 -2.90 -19.48 12.40
N LYS A 36 -2.79 -19.06 13.67
CA LYS A 36 -3.88 -19.12 14.61
C LYS A 36 -5.03 -18.18 14.25
N ILE A 37 -4.80 -17.03 13.62
CA ILE A 37 -5.91 -16.17 13.15
C ILE A 37 -6.84 -16.93 12.19
N ALA A 38 -6.27 -17.78 11.33
CA ALA A 38 -7.04 -18.61 10.41
C ALA A 38 -7.78 -19.77 11.11
N ALA A 39 -7.21 -20.32 12.18
CA ALA A 39 -7.73 -21.51 12.87
C ALA A 39 -8.64 -21.19 14.08
N SER A 40 -8.19 -20.31 14.98
CA SER A 40 -8.85 -19.92 16.24
C SER A 40 -8.42 -18.50 16.64
N LYS A 41 -9.31 -17.54 16.37
CA LYS A 41 -9.06 -16.10 16.60
C LYS A 41 -8.81 -15.76 18.07
N ASP A 42 -9.47 -16.46 18.99
CA ASP A 42 -9.31 -16.25 20.43
C ASP A 42 -7.94 -16.74 20.93
N GLU A 43 -7.47 -17.89 20.44
CA GLU A 43 -6.12 -18.38 20.72
C GLU A 43 -5.05 -17.45 20.13
N ALA A 44 -5.26 -16.95 18.91
CA ALA A 44 -4.37 -15.98 18.29
C ALA A 44 -4.25 -14.71 19.14
N LEU A 45 -5.39 -14.19 19.64
CA LEU A 45 -5.41 -13.02 20.49
C LEU A 45 -4.71 -13.27 21.83
N ALA A 46 -4.93 -14.42 22.46
CA ALA A 46 -4.25 -14.79 23.70
C ALA A 46 -2.72 -14.89 23.50
N MET A 47 -2.29 -15.51 22.40
CA MET A 47 -0.88 -15.64 22.03
C MET A 47 -0.23 -14.28 21.77
N ALA A 48 -0.88 -13.43 20.96
CA ALA A 48 -0.36 -12.11 20.64
C ALA A 48 -0.26 -11.20 21.88
N ARG A 49 -1.23 -11.27 22.80
CA ARG A 49 -1.17 -10.56 24.09
C ARG A 49 -0.02 -11.04 24.96
N ALA A 50 0.22 -12.36 25.01
CA ALA A 50 1.33 -12.91 25.78
C ALA A 50 2.68 -12.43 25.22
N TRP A 51 2.85 -12.48 23.90
CA TRP A 51 4.06 -11.98 23.24
C TRP A 51 4.26 -10.48 23.46
N GLN A 52 3.21 -9.66 23.27
CA GLN A 52 3.31 -8.22 23.52
C GLN A 52 3.66 -7.91 24.99
N LYS A 53 3.18 -8.70 25.94
CA LYS A 53 3.53 -8.54 27.37
C LYS A 53 5.00 -8.89 27.65
N GLU A 54 5.52 -9.92 26.98
CA GLU A 54 6.92 -10.34 27.10
C GLU A 54 7.88 -9.34 26.42
N SER A 55 7.48 -8.82 25.26
CA SER A 55 8.28 -7.95 24.41
C SER A 55 7.51 -6.67 24.02
N PRO A 56 7.24 -5.75 24.97
CA PRO A 56 6.37 -4.60 24.73
C PRO A 56 6.90 -3.58 23.71
N GLY A 57 8.21 -3.59 23.44
CA GLY A 57 8.87 -2.75 22.43
C GLY A 57 9.03 -3.41 21.05
N ASP A 58 8.61 -4.67 20.89
CA ASP A 58 8.72 -5.38 19.62
C ASP A 58 7.60 -4.97 18.68
N VAL A 59 7.96 -4.38 17.53
CA VAL A 59 7.01 -3.93 16.50
C VAL A 59 6.16 -5.09 16.00
N LEU A 60 6.73 -6.28 15.79
CA LEU A 60 5.96 -7.42 15.27
C LEU A 60 5.00 -7.98 16.33
N ALA A 61 5.33 -7.87 17.62
CA ALA A 61 4.40 -8.22 18.69
C ALA A 61 3.19 -7.27 18.72
N LEU A 62 3.42 -5.97 18.51
CA LEU A 62 2.35 -4.97 18.39
C LEU A 62 1.49 -5.19 17.15
N VAL A 63 2.11 -5.50 16.01
CA VAL A 63 1.39 -5.83 14.77
C VAL A 63 0.56 -7.09 14.97
N ALA A 64 1.12 -8.16 15.55
CA ALA A 64 0.42 -9.41 15.82
C ALA A 64 -0.78 -9.19 16.74
N LEU A 65 -0.65 -8.34 17.77
CA LEU A 65 -1.76 -7.98 18.64
C LEU A 65 -2.85 -7.22 17.87
N GLY A 66 -2.47 -6.28 17.01
CA GLY A 66 -3.41 -5.56 16.15
C GLY A 66 -4.16 -6.50 15.20
N GLU A 67 -3.44 -7.38 14.51
CA GLU A 67 -3.98 -8.38 13.58
C GLU A 67 -5.03 -9.28 14.25
N ALA A 68 -4.67 -9.89 15.39
CA ALA A 68 -5.57 -10.76 16.14
C ALA A 68 -6.77 -9.98 16.73
N SER A 69 -6.57 -8.71 17.11
CA SER A 69 -7.64 -7.85 17.59
C SER A 69 -8.64 -7.50 16.48
N GLU A 70 -8.18 -7.20 15.27
CA GLU A 70 -9.06 -6.99 14.13
C GLU A 70 -9.82 -8.26 13.74
N ALA A 71 -9.13 -9.40 13.75
CA ALA A 71 -9.75 -10.69 13.43
C ALA A 71 -10.89 -11.05 14.40
N THR A 72 -10.78 -10.65 15.67
CA THR A 72 -11.77 -10.83 16.74
C THR A 72 -12.79 -9.69 16.82
N GLY A 73 -12.69 -8.64 16.00
CA GLY A 73 -13.60 -7.49 16.00
C GLY A 73 -13.34 -6.47 17.11
N MET A 74 -12.20 -6.55 17.81
CA MET A 74 -11.80 -5.62 18.86
C MET A 74 -11.08 -4.39 18.27
N GLY A 75 -11.83 -3.56 17.54
CA GLY A 75 -11.30 -2.38 16.83
C GLY A 75 -10.52 -1.40 17.72
N GLU A 76 -11.04 -1.05 18.90
CA GLU A 76 -10.36 -0.17 19.86
C GLU A 76 -8.99 -0.72 20.27
N LEU A 77 -8.91 -2.03 20.54
CA LEU A 77 -7.66 -2.67 20.92
C LEU A 77 -6.67 -2.71 19.76
N ALA A 78 -7.13 -2.98 18.54
CA ALA A 78 -6.30 -2.91 17.36
C ALA A 78 -5.70 -1.51 17.15
N ALA A 79 -6.55 -0.47 17.27
CA ALA A 79 -6.10 0.92 17.20
C ALA A 79 -5.05 1.25 18.26
N ARG A 80 -5.22 0.78 19.50
CA ARG A 80 -4.23 0.94 20.57
C ARG A 80 -2.92 0.20 20.30
N ALA A 81 -2.99 -1.03 19.77
CA ALA A 81 -1.81 -1.83 19.46
C ALA A 81 -0.97 -1.15 18.36
N TYR A 82 -1.58 -0.73 17.26
CA TYR A 82 -0.87 0.00 16.20
C TYR A 82 -0.46 1.41 16.64
N GLY A 83 -1.29 2.10 17.43
CA GLY A 83 -0.95 3.41 18.02
C GLY A 83 0.29 3.36 18.91
N SER A 84 0.51 2.24 19.61
CA SER A 84 1.71 2.05 20.43
C SER A 84 3.00 2.07 19.61
N ILE A 85 2.95 1.71 18.31
CA ILE A 85 4.11 1.86 17.41
C ILE A 85 4.48 3.34 17.25
N ILE A 86 3.48 4.23 17.18
CA ILE A 86 3.68 5.68 17.08
C ILE A 86 4.31 6.21 18.38
N ASP A 87 3.83 5.76 19.53
CA ASP A 87 4.31 6.21 20.84
C ASP A 87 5.75 5.75 21.14
N LEU A 88 6.09 4.51 20.75
CA LEU A 88 7.41 3.92 21.00
C LEU A 88 8.46 4.38 19.98
N PHE A 89 8.04 4.70 18.75
CA PHE A 89 8.93 5.10 17.67
C PHE A 89 8.56 6.47 17.06
N PRO A 90 8.44 7.55 17.87
CA PRO A 90 7.85 8.81 17.43
C PRO A 90 8.71 9.58 16.43
N ASN A 91 9.99 9.23 16.25
CA ASN A 91 10.91 9.86 15.30
C ASN A 91 11.20 9.00 14.07
N ARG A 92 10.51 7.86 13.92
CA ARG A 92 10.68 6.92 12.81
C ARG A 92 9.56 7.10 11.81
N ALA A 93 9.80 7.91 10.77
CA ALA A 93 8.80 8.22 9.76
C ALA A 93 8.30 6.98 9.00
N ASP A 94 9.17 5.99 8.79
CA ASP A 94 8.85 4.67 8.24
C ASP A 94 7.85 3.91 9.11
N LEU A 95 8.10 3.82 10.43
CA LEU A 95 7.18 3.16 11.37
C LEU A 95 5.90 3.96 11.59
N ARG A 96 5.94 5.29 11.49
CA ARG A 96 4.75 6.14 11.49
C ARG A 96 3.84 5.87 10.30
N ARG A 97 4.41 5.76 9.09
CA ARG A 97 3.64 5.38 7.89
C ARG A 97 3.09 3.97 8.05
N PHE A 98 3.92 3.02 8.46
CA PHE A 98 3.46 1.65 8.69
C PHE A 98 2.31 1.56 9.71
N ALA A 99 2.40 2.26 10.85
CA ALA A 99 1.31 2.30 11.82
C ALA A 99 0.03 2.92 11.22
N GLY A 100 0.16 4.00 10.45
CA GLY A 100 -0.96 4.64 9.75
C GLY A 100 -1.64 3.69 8.75
N GLU A 101 -0.87 2.96 7.94
CA GLU A 101 -1.36 1.95 7.00
C GLU A 101 -2.20 0.87 7.68
N ARG A 102 -1.80 0.47 8.89
CA ARG A 102 -2.53 -0.49 9.72
C ARG A 102 -3.82 0.11 10.26
N LEU A 103 -3.74 1.32 10.82
CA LEU A 103 -4.89 2.04 11.38
C LEU A 103 -5.98 2.31 10.34
N GLU A 104 -5.60 2.51 9.07
CA GLU A 104 -6.54 2.81 7.99
C GLU A 104 -7.58 1.72 7.71
N ARG A 105 -7.32 0.46 8.06
CA ARG A 105 -8.29 -0.65 7.89
C ARG A 105 -9.05 -1.00 9.18
N VAL A 106 -8.65 -0.45 10.32
CA VAL A 106 -9.27 -0.75 11.61
C VAL A 106 -10.70 -0.22 11.63
N LYS A 107 -11.64 -1.09 12.01
CA LYS A 107 -13.06 -0.74 12.16
C LYS A 107 -13.31 -0.08 13.52
N ASP A 108 -12.71 1.10 13.72
CA ASP A 108 -12.88 1.94 14.90
C ASP A 108 -12.95 3.42 14.50
N PRO A 109 -13.89 4.23 15.04
CA PRO A 109 -14.03 5.64 14.67
C PRO A 109 -12.79 6.50 14.93
N SER A 110 -11.94 6.14 15.89
CA SER A 110 -10.74 6.90 16.23
C SER A 110 -9.55 6.59 15.31
N ALA A 111 -9.55 5.43 14.64
CA ALA A 111 -8.38 4.92 13.92
C ALA A 111 -7.99 5.78 12.71
N LEU A 112 -8.97 6.24 11.92
CA LEU A 112 -8.68 7.11 10.76
C LEU A 112 -8.07 8.44 11.18
N GLY A 113 -8.52 9.02 12.30
CA GLY A 113 -7.94 10.24 12.86
C GLY A 113 -6.48 10.06 13.27
N LEU A 114 -6.16 8.94 13.92
CA LEU A 114 -4.79 8.57 14.27
C LEU A 114 -3.91 8.33 13.03
N ALA A 115 -4.44 7.67 12.01
CA ALA A 115 -3.75 7.46 10.74
C ALA A 115 -3.38 8.81 10.08
N ILE A 116 -4.34 9.74 9.99
CA ILE A 116 -4.12 11.08 9.44
C ILE A 116 -3.04 11.84 10.24
N ASP A 117 -3.08 11.77 11.57
CA ASP A 117 -2.11 12.46 12.40
C ASP A 117 -0.68 11.93 12.19
N THR A 118 -0.52 10.60 12.22
CA THR A 118 0.80 9.99 12.04
C THR A 118 1.35 10.20 10.63
N PHE A 119 0.51 10.14 9.59
CA PHE A 119 0.92 10.46 8.22
C PHE A 119 1.34 11.93 8.08
N ARG A 120 0.63 12.86 8.73
CA ARG A 120 1.01 14.28 8.73
C ARG A 120 2.40 14.47 9.33
N LYS A 121 2.68 13.80 10.44
CA LYS A 121 4.00 13.87 11.07
C LYS A 121 5.08 13.22 10.21
N ALA A 122 4.81 12.07 9.58
CA ALA A 122 5.73 11.42 8.65
C ALA A 122 6.06 12.30 7.43
N ALA A 123 5.07 13.01 6.86
CA ALA A 123 5.27 13.94 5.74
C ALA A 123 6.08 15.18 6.14
N ALA A 124 5.90 15.66 7.37
CA ALA A 124 6.69 16.76 7.91
C ALA A 124 8.16 16.36 8.18
N ASP A 125 8.39 15.16 8.70
CA ASP A 125 9.73 14.68 9.06
C ASP A 125 10.52 14.18 7.85
N ARG A 126 9.84 13.61 6.85
CA ARG A 126 10.44 13.11 5.60
C ARG A 126 9.67 13.66 4.39
N PRO A 127 9.80 14.97 4.11
CA PRO A 127 9.17 15.59 2.94
C PRO A 127 9.76 15.10 1.61
N ASP A 128 10.95 14.48 1.66
CA ASP A 128 11.64 13.82 0.57
C ASP A 128 11.04 12.45 0.18
N HIS A 129 10.09 11.92 0.96
CA HIS A 129 9.52 10.60 0.73
C HIS A 129 8.10 10.70 0.12
N PRO A 130 7.87 10.18 -1.10
CA PRO A 130 6.61 10.37 -1.82
C PRO A 130 5.40 9.73 -1.12
N SER A 131 5.54 8.50 -0.60
CA SER A 131 4.47 7.82 0.13
C SER A 131 3.95 8.62 1.33
N SER A 132 4.79 9.44 1.99
CA SER A 132 4.32 10.27 3.11
C SER A 132 3.21 11.25 2.69
N HIS A 133 3.38 11.90 1.53
CA HIS A 133 2.40 12.84 1.00
C HIS A 133 1.17 12.11 0.46
N ARG A 134 1.40 11.01 -0.26
CA ARG A 134 0.35 10.20 -0.86
C ARG A 134 -0.59 9.62 0.19
N LEU A 135 -0.05 8.92 1.20
CA LEU A 135 -0.83 8.31 2.28
C LEU A 135 -1.64 9.36 3.05
N LEU A 136 -1.03 10.52 3.35
CA LEU A 136 -1.72 11.64 3.98
C LEU A 136 -2.90 12.15 3.12
N ALA A 137 -2.67 12.35 1.81
CA ALA A 137 -3.70 12.84 0.90
C ALA A 137 -4.92 11.91 0.84
N PHE A 138 -4.70 10.61 0.69
CA PHE A 138 -5.80 9.65 0.62
C PHE A 138 -6.50 9.43 1.96
N ALA A 139 -5.79 9.44 3.09
CA ALA A 139 -6.42 9.38 4.41
C ALA A 139 -7.31 10.62 4.66
N LEU A 140 -6.85 11.82 4.30
CA LEU A 140 -7.66 13.05 4.36
C LEU A 140 -8.86 13.01 3.40
N LEU A 141 -8.69 12.43 2.21
CA LEU A 141 -9.77 12.27 1.24
C LEU A 141 -10.86 11.34 1.77
N ARG A 142 -10.47 10.22 2.39
CA ARG A 142 -11.39 9.29 3.06
C ARG A 142 -12.17 9.95 4.19
N ASP A 143 -11.52 10.84 4.93
CA ASP A 143 -12.14 11.67 5.98
C ASP A 143 -12.89 12.90 5.42
N LYS A 144 -13.03 13.01 4.09
CA LYS A 144 -13.75 14.09 3.39
C LYS A 144 -13.17 15.49 3.64
N GLN A 145 -11.92 15.59 4.07
CA GLN A 145 -11.18 16.86 4.17
C GLN A 145 -10.60 17.24 2.80
N TYR A 146 -11.47 17.44 1.81
CA TYR A 146 -11.09 17.55 0.39
C TYR A 146 -10.05 18.62 0.09
N ASP A 147 -10.21 19.83 0.62
CA ASP A 147 -9.23 20.92 0.44
C ASP A 147 -7.84 20.51 0.97
N LYS A 148 -7.78 19.90 2.17
CA LYS A 148 -6.50 19.46 2.77
C LYS A 148 -5.90 18.25 2.05
N ALA A 149 -6.74 17.33 1.59
CA ALA A 149 -6.31 16.21 0.76
C ALA A 149 -5.64 16.70 -0.53
N PHE A 150 -6.24 17.71 -1.17
CA PHE A 150 -5.67 18.34 -2.35
C PHE A 150 -4.32 19.01 -2.04
N GLU A 151 -4.21 19.75 -0.93
CA GLU A 151 -2.93 20.38 -0.57
C GLU A 151 -1.82 19.35 -0.33
N ALA A 152 -2.12 18.24 0.36
CA ALA A 152 -1.16 17.16 0.58
C ALA A 152 -0.72 16.50 -0.73
N ALA A 153 -1.67 16.18 -1.62
CA ALA A 153 -1.38 15.60 -2.94
C ALA A 153 -0.57 16.57 -3.80
N ALA A 154 -0.95 17.84 -3.84
CA ALA A 154 -0.29 18.87 -4.64
C ALA A 154 1.11 19.19 -4.10
N LEU A 155 1.33 19.13 -2.78
CA LEU A 155 2.66 19.24 -2.19
C LEU A 155 3.54 18.09 -2.64
N GLY A 156 3.06 16.85 -2.53
CA GLY A 156 3.77 15.66 -2.98
C GLY A 156 4.15 15.72 -4.46
N ALA A 157 3.20 16.08 -5.33
CA ALA A 157 3.40 16.14 -6.78
C ALA A 157 4.35 17.27 -7.26
N ARG A 158 4.66 18.26 -6.40
CA ARG A 158 5.59 19.36 -6.71
C ARG A 158 7.02 19.10 -6.21
N GLN A 159 7.21 18.10 -5.35
CA GLN A 159 8.56 17.76 -4.89
C GLN A 159 9.39 17.18 -6.05
N GLY A 160 10.69 17.43 -6.02
CA GLY A 160 11.64 16.68 -6.84
C GLY A 160 12.08 15.43 -6.09
N TYR A 161 11.80 14.25 -6.64
CA TYR A 161 12.27 12.98 -6.08
C TYR A 161 13.48 12.47 -6.86
N ASP A 162 14.33 11.73 -6.16
CA ASP A 162 15.44 11.01 -6.78
C ASP A 162 14.89 9.90 -7.69
N VAL A 163 15.09 10.06 -9.00
CA VAL A 163 14.56 9.13 -10.02
C VAL A 163 15.14 7.73 -9.89
N ASP A 164 16.36 7.60 -9.39
CA ASP A 164 17.02 6.31 -9.21
C ASP A 164 16.38 5.53 -8.04
N ARG A 165 15.74 6.23 -7.10
CA ARG A 165 15.11 5.65 -5.90
C ARG A 165 13.59 5.56 -5.96
N PHE A 166 12.97 6.40 -6.77
CA PHE A 166 11.52 6.56 -6.87
C PHE A 166 11.09 6.69 -8.33
N ALA A 167 11.53 5.76 -9.19
CA ALA A 167 11.20 5.79 -10.61
C ALA A 167 9.67 5.84 -10.81
N GLY A 168 9.20 6.67 -11.75
CA GLY A 168 7.77 6.76 -12.11
C GLY A 168 6.84 7.42 -11.07
N VAL A 169 7.34 7.80 -9.88
CA VAL A 169 6.51 8.39 -8.82
C VAL A 169 5.84 9.70 -9.23
N ASP A 170 6.48 10.50 -10.09
CA ASP A 170 5.91 11.74 -10.63
C ASP A 170 4.57 11.51 -11.33
N ARG A 171 4.48 10.41 -12.09
CA ARG A 171 3.25 10.03 -12.77
C ARG A 171 2.18 9.63 -11.76
N ILE A 172 2.54 8.77 -10.80
CA ILE A 172 1.64 8.28 -9.75
C ILE A 172 1.01 9.45 -8.99
N LEU A 173 1.84 10.40 -8.52
CA LEU A 173 1.39 11.53 -7.72
C LEU A 173 0.54 12.54 -8.52
N ARG A 174 0.84 12.75 -9.81
CA ARG A 174 0.02 13.61 -10.67
C ARG A 174 -1.35 13.00 -11.00
N GLU A 175 -1.40 11.68 -11.21
CA GLU A 175 -2.67 10.95 -11.37
C GLU A 175 -3.48 10.93 -10.06
N ASP A 176 -2.81 10.76 -8.91
CA ASP A 176 -3.44 10.85 -7.58
C ASP A 176 -4.02 12.24 -7.31
N LEU A 177 -3.28 13.31 -7.64
CA LEU A 177 -3.77 14.68 -7.60
C LEU A 177 -5.03 14.87 -8.46
N GLY A 178 -5.06 14.23 -9.62
CA GLY A 178 -6.23 14.19 -10.51
C GLY A 178 -7.46 13.54 -9.89
N LEU A 179 -7.28 12.39 -9.21
CA LEU A 179 -8.35 11.69 -8.48
C LEU A 179 -8.87 12.51 -7.30
N VAL A 180 -7.97 13.06 -6.49
CA VAL A 180 -8.32 13.92 -5.36
C VAL A 180 -9.10 15.15 -5.85
N GLY A 181 -8.65 15.77 -6.94
CA GLY A 181 -9.34 16.88 -7.58
C GLY A 181 -10.73 16.51 -8.10
N ALA A 182 -10.90 15.33 -8.71
CA ALA A 182 -12.19 14.84 -9.19
C ALA A 182 -13.19 14.65 -8.03
N ALA A 183 -12.76 14.00 -6.95
CA ALA A 183 -13.57 13.80 -5.76
C ALA A 183 -13.94 15.12 -5.07
N TRP A 184 -13.00 16.07 -5.00
CA TRP A 184 -13.25 17.39 -4.45
C TRP A 184 -14.24 18.19 -5.31
N ALA A 185 -14.06 18.21 -6.62
CA ALA A 185 -14.98 18.88 -7.56
C ALA A 185 -16.40 18.31 -7.49
N ARG A 186 -16.53 16.99 -7.31
CA ARG A 186 -17.81 16.33 -7.06
C ARG A 186 -18.44 16.77 -5.74
N ALA A 187 -17.65 16.83 -4.67
CA ALA A 187 -18.13 17.22 -3.34
C ALA A 187 -18.50 18.71 -3.25
N GLN A 188 -17.88 19.56 -4.06
CA GLN A 188 -18.11 21.01 -4.10
C GLN A 188 -18.35 21.52 -5.54
N PRO A 189 -19.49 21.20 -6.18
CA PRO A 189 -19.74 21.54 -7.59
C PRO A 189 -19.70 23.04 -7.87
N ALA A 190 -20.07 23.88 -6.90
CA ALA A 190 -20.02 25.34 -7.03
C ALA A 190 -18.59 25.89 -7.20
N ARG A 191 -17.57 25.14 -6.76
CA ARG A 191 -16.15 25.49 -6.88
C ARG A 191 -15.45 24.72 -8.01
N ARG A 192 -16.18 24.00 -8.85
CA ARG A 192 -15.60 23.10 -9.86
C ARG A 192 -14.53 23.78 -10.73
N ASP A 193 -14.82 24.94 -11.30
CA ASP A 193 -13.87 25.62 -12.19
C ASP A 193 -12.63 26.17 -11.46
N GLU A 194 -12.74 26.49 -10.17
CA GLU A 194 -11.59 26.81 -9.31
C GLU A 194 -10.73 25.57 -9.10
N ILE A 195 -11.35 24.45 -8.71
CA ILE A 195 -10.67 23.18 -8.40
C ILE A 195 -9.94 22.66 -9.64
N LEU A 196 -10.59 22.67 -10.80
CA LEU A 196 -10.01 22.25 -12.08
C LEU A 196 -8.76 23.07 -12.44
N ARG A 197 -8.82 24.39 -12.29
CA ARG A 197 -7.67 25.27 -12.51
C ARG A 197 -6.54 24.96 -11.53
N ARG A 198 -6.85 24.73 -10.26
CA ARG A 198 -5.86 24.38 -9.24
C ARG A 198 -5.16 23.05 -9.54
N VAL A 199 -5.90 22.03 -9.98
CA VAL A 199 -5.33 20.75 -10.42
C VAL A 199 -4.35 20.96 -11.57
N GLN A 200 -4.75 21.72 -12.59
CA GLN A 200 -3.89 22.02 -13.73
C GLN A 200 -2.64 22.82 -13.34
N GLN A 201 -2.77 23.83 -12.47
CA GLN A 201 -1.66 24.64 -11.96
C GLN A 201 -0.66 23.80 -11.14
N ALA A 202 -1.14 22.78 -10.44
CA ALA A 202 -0.31 21.83 -9.70
C ALA A 202 0.25 20.69 -10.58
N GLY A 203 0.07 20.75 -11.91
CA GLY A 203 0.64 19.79 -12.85
C GLY A 203 -0.14 18.49 -13.02
N GLY A 204 -1.34 18.40 -12.44
CA GLY A 204 -2.24 17.26 -12.59
C GLY A 204 -3.26 17.46 -13.71
N ARG A 205 -4.05 16.42 -13.96
CA ARG A 205 -5.23 16.44 -14.83
C ARG A 205 -6.38 15.78 -14.09
N ILE A 206 -7.58 16.36 -14.15
CA ILE A 206 -8.77 15.73 -13.57
C ILE A 206 -8.99 14.36 -14.19
N GLU A 207 -9.23 13.39 -13.31
CA GLU A 207 -9.66 12.06 -13.70
C GLU A 207 -11.16 12.07 -13.95
N ASP A 208 -11.56 11.92 -15.21
CA ASP A 208 -12.95 12.00 -15.69
C ASP A 208 -13.44 10.68 -16.31
N LYS A 209 -12.66 9.60 -16.11
CA LYS A 209 -12.97 8.25 -16.59
C LYS A 209 -12.82 7.22 -15.47
N PRO A 210 -13.56 6.10 -15.55
CA PRO A 210 -13.40 5.01 -14.60
C PRO A 210 -11.96 4.46 -14.61
N SER A 211 -11.46 4.16 -13.42
CA SER A 211 -10.15 3.53 -13.26
C SER A 211 -10.10 2.67 -12.00
N LEU A 212 -9.40 1.54 -12.07
CA LEU A 212 -8.99 0.76 -10.91
C LEU A 212 -7.48 0.84 -10.80
N ARG A 213 -6.97 1.23 -9.64
CA ARG A 213 -5.53 1.37 -9.38
C ARG A 213 -5.13 0.49 -8.21
N PHE A 214 -4.01 -0.19 -8.36
CA PHE A 214 -3.35 -0.94 -7.32
C PHE A 214 -2.04 -0.23 -7.04
N VAL A 215 -1.85 0.28 -5.82
CA VAL A 215 -0.64 0.99 -5.44
C VAL A 215 0.02 0.27 -4.28
N LEU A 216 1.21 -0.29 -4.52
CA LEU A 216 1.99 -1.02 -3.55
C LEU A 216 3.05 -0.09 -2.96
N ASP A 217 2.90 0.29 -1.70
CA ASP A 217 3.85 1.07 -0.92
C ASP A 217 4.63 0.13 0.03
N TRP A 218 5.95 0.32 0.18
CA TRP A 218 6.75 -0.33 1.23
C TRP A 218 7.67 0.67 1.94
N GLN A 219 7.93 0.41 3.23
CA GLN A 219 8.46 1.42 4.16
C GLN A 219 9.96 1.37 4.38
N THR A 220 10.61 0.34 3.89
CA THR A 220 12.00 -0.02 4.18
C THR A 220 12.85 0.10 2.94
N ASP A 221 13.97 0.82 3.07
CA ASP A 221 15.04 0.84 2.08
C ASP A 221 15.65 -0.55 1.88
N ALA A 222 16.27 -0.78 0.73
CA ALA A 222 17.00 -2.00 0.39
C ALA A 222 16.17 -3.30 0.45
N ASN A 223 14.84 -3.16 0.41
CA ASN A 223 13.92 -4.25 0.15
C ASN A 223 13.46 -4.14 -1.29
N ASP A 224 13.69 -5.20 -2.05
CA ASP A 224 13.22 -5.33 -3.42
C ASP A 224 11.91 -6.12 -3.39
N VAL A 225 10.80 -5.40 -3.60
CA VAL A 225 9.43 -5.94 -3.52
C VAL A 225 8.82 -5.83 -4.91
N ASP A 226 8.79 -6.94 -5.63
CA ASP A 226 8.17 -7.00 -6.94
C ASP A 226 6.65 -7.12 -6.81
N PHE A 227 5.90 -6.29 -7.54
CA PHE A 227 4.46 -6.40 -7.60
C PHE A 227 3.99 -7.33 -8.74
N HIS A 228 3.25 -8.38 -8.38
CA HIS A 228 2.73 -9.38 -9.31
C HIS A 228 1.20 -9.29 -9.39
N ILE A 229 0.68 -9.14 -10.60
CA ILE A 229 -0.75 -9.03 -10.90
C ILE A 229 -1.13 -10.14 -11.87
N HIS A 230 -2.10 -10.98 -11.50
CA HIS A 230 -2.62 -12.05 -12.34
C HIS A 230 -4.08 -11.77 -12.70
N ASP A 231 -4.45 -11.89 -13.97
CA ASP A 231 -5.85 -11.81 -14.39
C ASP A 231 -6.51 -13.18 -14.53
N ALA A 232 -7.85 -13.20 -14.55
CA ALA A 232 -8.63 -14.44 -14.70
C ALA A 232 -8.47 -15.11 -16.07
N LYS A 233 -7.81 -14.46 -17.04
CA LYS A 233 -7.50 -15.02 -18.37
C LYS A 233 -6.12 -15.67 -18.41
N GLY A 234 -5.43 -15.77 -17.28
CA GLY A 234 -4.08 -16.34 -17.18
C GLY A 234 -2.96 -15.36 -17.55
N GLY A 235 -3.28 -14.08 -17.71
CA GLY A 235 -2.29 -13.02 -17.85
C GLY A 235 -1.55 -12.79 -16.54
N HIS A 236 -0.29 -12.40 -16.64
CA HIS A 236 0.58 -12.07 -15.51
C HIS A 236 1.39 -10.83 -15.85
N ALA A 237 1.21 -9.77 -15.07
CA ALA A 237 2.00 -8.56 -15.13
C ALA A 237 2.92 -8.43 -13.93
N PHE A 238 4.15 -8.02 -14.20
CA PHE A 238 5.26 -7.80 -13.28
C PHE A 238 6.33 -6.97 -14.00
N PHE A 239 7.45 -6.62 -13.35
CA PHE A 239 8.44 -5.69 -13.88
C PHE A 239 8.87 -5.98 -15.34
N SER A 240 9.11 -7.24 -15.71
CA SER A 240 9.57 -7.60 -17.06
C SER A 240 8.46 -7.73 -18.11
N SER A 241 7.20 -7.84 -17.66
CA SER A 241 6.02 -7.89 -18.52
C SER A 241 4.93 -6.98 -17.94
N PRO A 242 5.06 -5.64 -18.03
CA PRO A 242 4.26 -4.72 -17.24
C PRO A 242 2.81 -4.53 -17.73
N HIS A 243 2.31 -5.38 -18.63
CA HIS A 243 1.00 -5.20 -19.27
C HIS A 243 0.16 -6.47 -19.17
N LEU A 244 -1.14 -6.33 -18.93
CA LEU A 244 -2.10 -7.44 -18.98
C LEU A 244 -2.93 -7.43 -20.27
N PRO A 245 -3.19 -8.59 -20.90
CA PRO A 245 -4.14 -8.70 -22.00
C PRO A 245 -5.57 -8.29 -21.64
N SER A 246 -5.96 -8.45 -20.36
CA SER A 246 -7.24 -7.94 -19.84
C SER A 246 -7.30 -6.42 -19.69
N GLY A 247 -6.19 -5.73 -19.95
CA GLY A 247 -6.03 -4.29 -19.82
C GLY A 247 -5.41 -3.90 -18.49
N GLY A 248 -4.64 -2.83 -18.54
CA GLY A 248 -3.92 -2.29 -17.40
C GLY A 248 -2.41 -2.46 -17.54
N ASP A 249 -1.72 -1.57 -16.85
CA ASP A 249 -0.31 -1.33 -17.07
C ASP A 249 0.36 -1.00 -15.72
N LEU A 250 1.52 -1.60 -15.48
CA LEU A 250 2.43 -1.28 -14.39
C LEU A 250 3.33 -0.13 -14.86
N TYR A 251 3.34 0.96 -14.10
CA TYR A 251 4.27 2.06 -14.33
C TYR A 251 4.98 2.38 -13.01
N ALA A 252 6.28 2.65 -13.11
CA ALA A 252 7.27 2.53 -12.03
C ALA A 252 7.71 1.07 -11.84
N ASP A 253 8.92 0.76 -12.32
CA ASP A 253 9.67 -0.44 -11.98
C ASP A 253 10.81 0.06 -11.07
N VAL A 254 10.69 -0.16 -9.77
CA VAL A 254 11.69 0.28 -8.79
C VAL A 254 12.48 -0.94 -8.31
N THR A 255 13.35 -1.44 -9.17
CA THR A 255 14.34 -2.48 -8.77
C THR A 255 15.37 -1.98 -7.73
N THR A 256 15.51 -0.67 -7.57
CA THR A 256 16.53 -0.06 -6.70
C THR A 256 15.94 1.04 -5.81
N GLY A 257 15.18 0.70 -4.77
CA GLY A 257 14.80 1.70 -3.77
C GLY A 257 13.47 1.42 -3.07
N TYR A 258 12.63 2.46 -3.02
CA TYR A 258 11.33 2.43 -2.34
C TYR A 258 10.21 2.42 -3.37
N GLY A 259 9.08 1.83 -3.00
CA GLY A 259 7.82 2.08 -3.69
C GLY A 259 7.41 3.58 -3.62
N PRO A 260 6.30 3.95 -4.28
CA PRO A 260 5.25 3.04 -4.72
C PRO A 260 5.41 2.49 -6.14
N GLU A 261 4.94 1.26 -6.33
CA GLU A 261 4.60 0.73 -7.66
C GLU A 261 3.10 0.87 -7.92
N CYS A 262 2.71 1.26 -9.14
CA CYS A 262 1.32 1.47 -9.48
C CYS A 262 0.92 0.70 -10.73
N PHE A 263 -0.08 -0.17 -10.58
CA PHE A 263 -0.77 -0.81 -11.71
C PHE A 263 -2.12 -0.12 -11.92
N THR A 264 -2.38 0.36 -13.14
CA THR A 264 -3.61 1.12 -13.43
C THR A 264 -4.40 0.49 -14.57
N ILE A 265 -5.68 0.21 -14.32
CA ILE A 265 -6.64 -0.31 -15.29
C ILE A 265 -7.62 0.81 -15.64
N ARG A 266 -7.59 1.26 -16.90
CA ARG A 266 -8.45 2.34 -17.43
C ARG A 266 -9.72 1.78 -18.09
N LEU A 267 -10.46 0.94 -17.36
CA LEU A 267 -11.70 0.31 -17.82
C LEU A 267 -12.84 0.53 -16.81
N PRO A 268 -14.10 0.60 -17.26
CA PRO A 268 -15.25 0.59 -16.36
C PRO A 268 -15.43 -0.80 -15.72
N LYS A 269 -16.08 -0.85 -14.55
CA LYS A 269 -16.13 -2.02 -13.68
C LYS A 269 -16.61 -3.29 -14.39
N GLU A 270 -17.63 -3.17 -15.23
CA GLU A 270 -18.24 -4.26 -15.99
C GLU A 270 -17.34 -4.87 -17.09
N ARG A 271 -16.22 -4.20 -17.43
CA ARG A 271 -15.24 -4.67 -18.41
C ARG A 271 -13.93 -5.16 -17.79
N ARG A 272 -13.79 -5.09 -16.47
CA ARG A 272 -12.58 -5.49 -15.75
C ARG A 272 -12.55 -7.02 -15.59
N SER A 273 -11.33 -7.56 -15.46
CA SER A 273 -11.15 -8.95 -15.03
C SER A 273 -11.21 -9.05 -13.50
N SER A 274 -11.10 -10.27 -12.98
CA SER A 274 -10.70 -10.47 -11.60
C SER A 274 -9.17 -10.52 -11.52
N TYR A 275 -8.59 -9.84 -10.54
CA TYR A 275 -7.15 -9.70 -10.37
C TYR A 275 -6.70 -10.31 -9.05
N ARG A 276 -5.79 -11.29 -9.11
CA ARG A 276 -5.07 -11.82 -7.95
C ARG A 276 -3.75 -11.08 -7.81
N LEU A 277 -3.46 -10.61 -6.60
CA LEU A 277 -2.38 -9.68 -6.32
C LEU A 277 -1.38 -10.32 -5.35
N GLU A 278 -0.10 -10.21 -5.65
CA GLU A 278 0.98 -10.75 -4.81
C GLU A 278 2.15 -9.77 -4.73
N ALA A 279 2.79 -9.70 -3.57
CA ALA A 279 4.08 -9.05 -3.42
C ALA A 279 5.16 -10.12 -3.25
N HIS A 280 6.19 -10.10 -4.10
CA HIS A 280 7.34 -11.01 -4.01
C HIS A 280 8.48 -10.29 -3.32
N TYR A 281 8.94 -10.84 -2.20
CA TYR A 281 10.02 -10.24 -1.40
C TYR A 281 11.37 -10.82 -1.83
N TYR A 282 12.08 -10.15 -2.72
CA TYR A 282 13.31 -10.69 -3.29
C TYR A 282 14.43 -10.78 -2.26
N SER A 283 14.63 -9.72 -1.46
CA SER A 283 15.68 -9.72 -0.44
C SER A 283 15.31 -8.95 0.82
N ARG A 284 15.81 -9.46 1.95
CA ARG A 284 15.61 -8.92 3.28
C ARG A 284 16.66 -7.88 3.64
N GLY A 285 16.18 -6.67 3.84
CA GLY A 285 16.95 -5.54 4.34
C GLY A 285 17.28 -5.63 5.84
N PRO A 286 18.05 -4.66 6.36
CA PRO A 286 18.63 -4.69 7.71
C PRO A 286 17.61 -4.75 8.85
N MET A 287 16.35 -4.36 8.60
CA MET A 287 15.28 -4.40 9.60
C MET A 287 14.78 -5.83 9.88
N GLY A 288 15.14 -6.80 9.03
CA GLY A 288 14.77 -8.21 9.21
C GLY A 288 13.37 -8.58 8.70
N TYR A 289 12.60 -7.61 8.21
CA TYR A 289 11.32 -7.84 7.54
C TYR A 289 10.93 -6.65 6.66
N GLY A 290 10.17 -6.92 5.60
CA GLY A 290 9.49 -5.94 4.77
C GLY A 290 8.11 -5.65 5.32
N MET A 291 7.67 -4.41 5.14
CA MET A 291 6.37 -3.95 5.60
C MET A 291 5.85 -2.83 4.71
N GLY A 292 4.54 -2.81 4.52
CA GLY A 292 3.92 -1.86 3.61
C GLY A 292 2.44 -2.11 3.45
N LYS A 293 1.89 -1.58 2.36
CA LYS A 293 0.47 -1.67 2.05
C LYS A 293 0.23 -1.70 0.56
N LEU A 294 -0.66 -2.59 0.15
CA LEU A 294 -1.38 -2.45 -1.11
C LEU A 294 -2.64 -1.63 -0.87
N GLN A 295 -2.75 -0.49 -1.54
CA GLN A 295 -3.98 0.29 -1.60
C GLN A 295 -4.67 0.07 -2.94
N VAL A 296 -5.91 -0.40 -2.89
CA VAL A 296 -6.78 -0.51 -4.06
C VAL A 296 -7.67 0.73 -4.11
N VAL A 297 -7.60 1.46 -5.22
CA VAL A 297 -8.38 2.69 -5.47
C VAL A 297 -9.27 2.47 -6.68
N ASP A 298 -10.59 2.40 -6.48
CA ASP A 298 -11.57 2.30 -7.56
C ASP A 298 -12.29 3.63 -7.72
N HIS A 299 -12.20 4.22 -8.91
CA HIS A 299 -12.85 5.47 -9.29
C HIS A 299 -13.86 5.21 -10.40
N ASP A 300 -15.05 5.78 -10.25
CA ASP A 300 -16.17 5.58 -11.18
C ASP A 300 -16.18 6.54 -12.37
N GLY A 301 -15.22 7.46 -12.46
CA GLY A 301 -15.18 8.52 -13.49
C GLY A 301 -15.93 9.79 -13.13
N ASN A 302 -16.71 9.79 -12.05
CA ASN A 302 -17.55 10.92 -11.62
C ASN A 302 -17.10 11.51 -10.28
N GLY A 303 -15.90 11.18 -9.82
CA GLY A 303 -15.34 11.60 -8.53
C GLY A 303 -15.79 10.75 -7.34
N ASN A 304 -16.51 9.64 -7.54
CA ASN A 304 -16.69 8.67 -6.46
C ASN A 304 -15.48 7.75 -6.42
N ILE A 305 -14.89 7.60 -5.24
CA ILE A 305 -13.72 6.75 -5.02
C ILE A 305 -13.99 5.81 -3.84
N THR A 306 -13.69 4.53 -4.02
CA THR A 306 -13.67 3.55 -2.95
C THR A 306 -12.26 3.02 -2.73
N PHE A 307 -12.00 2.62 -1.50
CA PHE A 307 -10.69 2.19 -1.03
C PHE A 307 -10.78 0.79 -0.44
N ASP A 308 -9.77 -0.03 -0.70
CA ASP A 308 -9.51 -1.28 0.02
C ASP A 308 -8.02 -1.32 0.40
N GLU A 309 -7.77 -1.40 1.70
CA GLU A 309 -6.45 -1.22 2.32
C GLU A 309 -5.93 -2.57 2.80
N ARG A 310 -4.85 -3.06 2.17
CA ARG A 310 -4.29 -4.39 2.42
C ARG A 310 -2.84 -4.27 2.91
N PRO A 311 -2.64 -3.93 4.20
CA PRO A 311 -1.31 -3.85 4.77
C PRO A 311 -0.69 -5.25 4.90
N PHE A 312 0.63 -5.35 4.74
CA PHE A 312 1.35 -6.60 4.80
C PHE A 312 2.64 -6.51 5.62
N VAL A 313 3.16 -7.68 5.97
CA VAL A 313 4.50 -7.93 6.50
C VAL A 313 5.08 -9.08 5.67
N VAL A 314 6.40 -9.15 5.52
CA VAL A 314 7.09 -10.29 4.94
C VAL A 314 8.46 -10.44 5.58
N MET A 315 8.84 -11.64 5.99
CA MET A 315 10.03 -11.88 6.82
C MET A 315 11.07 -12.76 6.11
N VAL A 316 10.65 -13.54 5.12
CA VAL A 316 11.44 -14.60 4.50
C VAL A 316 11.82 -14.22 3.08
N ASP A 317 13.11 -14.28 2.76
CA ASP A 317 13.62 -14.04 1.41
C ASP A 317 12.92 -14.94 0.39
N GLN A 318 12.63 -14.38 -0.78
CA GLN A 318 11.95 -15.02 -1.90
C GLN A 318 10.51 -15.46 -1.59
N ALA A 319 9.94 -15.08 -0.46
CA ALA A 319 8.55 -15.40 -0.14
C ALA A 319 7.58 -14.50 -0.90
N TYR A 320 6.41 -15.07 -1.18
CA TYR A 320 5.29 -14.35 -1.76
C TYR A 320 4.26 -14.05 -0.67
N VAL A 321 3.79 -12.81 -0.62
CA VAL A 321 2.63 -12.43 0.18
C VAL A 321 1.40 -12.44 -0.72
N ASP A 322 0.39 -13.23 -0.33
CA ASP A 322 -0.93 -13.17 -0.93
C ASP A 322 -1.63 -11.87 -0.51
N LEU A 323 -1.77 -10.93 -1.43
CA LEU A 323 -2.50 -9.69 -1.21
C LEU A 323 -3.99 -9.82 -1.59
N GLY A 324 -4.44 -11.03 -1.91
CA GLY A 324 -5.84 -11.37 -2.18
C GLY A 324 -6.31 -11.03 -3.59
N THR A 325 -7.62 -11.17 -3.80
CA THR A 325 -8.26 -10.98 -5.10
C THR A 325 -9.12 -9.71 -5.11
N VAL A 326 -9.10 -8.97 -6.22
CA VAL A 326 -10.02 -7.88 -6.53
C VAL A 326 -10.95 -8.38 -7.66
N PRO A 327 -12.27 -8.45 -7.44
CA PRO A 327 -13.20 -9.03 -8.41
C PRO A 327 -13.54 -8.12 -9.59
#